data_AF-A0A661L519-F1
#
_entry.id   AF-A0A661L519-F1
#
_cell.length_a   1.000
_cell.length_b   1.000
_cell.length_c   1.000
_cell.angle_alpha   90.00
_cell.angle_beta   90.00
_cell.angle_gamma   90.00
#
_symmetry.space_group_name_H-M   'P 1'
#
loop_
_entity.id
_entity.type
_entity.pdbx_description
1 polymer ?
#
loop_
_entity_poly.entity_id
_entity_poly.type
_entity_poly.pdbx_seq_one_letter_code
_entity_poly.pdbx_strand_id
1 'polypeptide(L)'
;MKKNIQRCAECGKTVASEKIVIIDNRPLCPACIYGQIKPFEIYPIGQVRNELKRNESDFGLIGPKGISCIDLIPSQKRFMYKLEEEKFLTIVYYLHQTKSVKSVFKRGLDGKEVGVFASRTPHRLSKIGIQDVTLIKIHGTTLYVEGLDAINGSPVLDIKLKSSPLD
;
A
#
# COMPACT_ATOMS: atom_id res chain seq x y z
N MET A 1 -4.00 27.17 21.81
CA MET A 1 -4.29 25.79 21.35
C MET A 1 -3.37 24.84 22.11
N LYS A 2 -3.90 23.87 22.87
CA LYS A 2 -3.07 22.88 23.57
C LYS A 2 -2.37 22.02 22.50
N LYS A 3 -1.04 21.93 22.56
CA LYS A 3 -0.30 21.00 21.69
C LYS A 3 -0.80 19.59 21.99
N ASN A 4 -1.40 18.93 21.01
CA ASN A 4 -1.85 17.54 21.15
C ASN A 4 -0.59 16.66 21.19
N ILE A 5 -0.27 16.14 22.38
CA ILE A 5 0.94 15.37 22.65
C ILE A 5 0.59 14.04 23.29
N GLN A 6 1.37 13.02 22.99
CA GLN A 6 1.22 11.66 23.52
C GLN A 6 2.57 11.12 24.00
N ARG A 7 2.54 10.30 25.06
CA ARG A 7 3.72 9.66 25.64
C ARG A 7 4.00 8.33 24.93
N CYS A 8 5.22 8.14 24.45
CA CYS A 8 5.67 6.88 23.88
C CYS A 8 5.66 5.77 24.95
N ALA A 9 5.07 4.63 24.63
CA ALA A 9 4.97 3.48 25.52
C ALA A 9 6.29 2.70 25.68
N GLU A 10 7.33 3.04 24.91
CA GLU A 10 8.63 2.37 24.95
C GLU A 10 9.69 3.24 25.64
N CYS A 11 9.99 4.43 25.11
CA CYS A 11 10.99 5.31 25.71
C CYS A 11 10.44 6.35 26.70
N GLY A 12 9.11 6.42 26.87
CA GLY A 12 8.48 7.39 27.78
C GLY A 12 8.53 8.85 27.34
N LYS A 13 9.13 9.17 26.19
CA LYS A 13 9.20 10.54 25.66
C LYS A 13 7.84 11.04 25.16
N THR A 14 7.58 12.32 25.36
CA THR A 14 6.41 13.02 24.83
C THR A 14 6.69 13.49 23.40
N VAL A 15 5.82 13.13 22.47
CA VAL A 15 5.90 13.56 21.07
C VAL A 15 4.52 14.06 20.60
N ALA A 16 4.52 14.83 19.51
CA ALA A 16 3.27 15.32 18.92
C ALA A 16 2.42 14.13 18.44
N SER A 17 1.11 14.15 18.74
CA SER A 17 0.21 13.02 18.54
C SER A 17 0.14 12.58 17.07
N GLU A 18 0.28 13.49 16.11
CA GLU A 18 0.31 13.18 14.68
C GLU A 18 1.54 12.36 14.24
N LYS A 19 2.58 12.30 15.07
CA LYS A 19 3.80 11.51 14.82
C LYS A 19 3.76 10.14 15.50
N ILE A 20 2.76 9.86 16.32
CA ILE A 20 2.63 8.56 16.99
C ILE A 20 2.18 7.49 16.00
N VAL A 21 2.82 6.33 16.09
CA VAL A 21 2.37 5.10 15.44
C VAL A 21 1.74 4.22 16.52
N ILE A 22 0.52 3.71 16.27
CA ILE A 22 -0.12 2.74 17.15
C ILE A 22 0.23 1.33 16.69
N ILE A 23 0.95 0.58 17.53
CA ILE A 23 1.27 -0.85 17.32
C ILE A 23 0.81 -1.63 18.55
N ASP A 24 0.02 -2.68 18.37
CA ASP A 24 -0.54 -3.49 19.47
C ASP A 24 -1.27 -2.64 20.53
N ASN A 25 -2.03 -1.64 20.07
CA ASN A 25 -2.71 -0.64 20.91
C ASN A 25 -1.78 0.21 21.79
N ARG A 26 -0.47 0.21 21.50
CA ARG A 26 0.53 1.03 22.21
C ARG A 26 0.98 2.20 21.34
N PRO A 27 1.02 3.44 21.87
CA PRO A 27 1.56 4.59 21.16
C PRO A 27 3.09 4.57 21.15
N LEU A 28 3.69 4.53 19.98
CA LEU A 28 5.14 4.46 19.79
C LEU A 28 5.63 5.65 18.97
N CYS A 29 6.72 6.28 19.41
CA CYS A 29 7.29 7.42 18.72
C CYS A 29 8.16 6.98 17.52
N PRO A 30 8.38 7.85 16.52
CA PRO A 30 9.17 7.52 15.35
C PRO A 30 10.60 7.07 15.69
N ALA A 31 11.20 7.62 16.75
CA ALA A 31 12.55 7.23 17.16
C ALA A 31 12.64 5.78 17.65
N CYS A 32 11.60 5.26 18.29
CA CYS A 32 11.55 3.87 18.72
C CYS A 32 11.28 2.91 17.56
N ILE A 33 10.49 3.32 16.56
CA ILE A 33 10.11 2.46 15.44
C ILE A 33 11.10 2.51 14.27
N TYR A 34 11.58 3.70 13.94
CA TYR A 34 12.39 3.96 12.74
C TYR A 34 13.81 4.44 13.07
N GLY A 35 14.16 4.56 14.35
CA GLY A 35 15.46 5.05 14.78
C GLY A 35 15.70 6.51 14.36
N GLN A 36 16.90 6.80 13.86
CA GLN A 36 17.31 8.14 13.40
C GLN A 36 17.10 8.34 11.89
N ILE A 37 16.45 7.38 11.21
CA ILE A 37 16.26 7.41 9.76
C ILE A 37 15.24 8.49 9.41
N LYS A 38 15.63 9.41 8.51
CA LYS A 38 14.72 10.43 7.98
C LYS A 38 13.75 9.77 6.98
N PRO A 39 12.44 10.03 7.08
CA PRO A 39 11.50 9.55 6.07
C PRO A 39 11.75 10.28 4.74
N PHE A 40 11.36 9.63 3.65
CA PHE A 40 11.36 10.23 2.32
C PHE A 40 9.92 10.41 1.83
N GLU A 41 9.69 11.46 1.05
CA GLU A 41 8.42 11.72 0.40
C GLU A 41 8.32 10.94 -0.91
N ILE A 42 7.18 10.31 -1.15
CA ILE A 42 6.89 9.58 -2.40
C ILE A 42 5.67 10.23 -3.03
N TYR A 43 5.82 10.73 -4.26
CA TYR A 43 4.70 11.27 -5.03
C TYR A 43 3.99 10.16 -5.81
N PRO A 44 2.66 10.03 -5.70
CA PRO A 44 1.91 9.14 -6.57
C PRO A 44 2.03 9.56 -8.04
N ILE A 45 2.17 8.56 -8.92
CA ILE A 45 2.21 8.76 -10.38
C ILE A 45 0.83 8.58 -11.04
N GLY A 46 -0.13 8.04 -10.28
CA GLY A 46 -1.50 7.84 -10.72
C GLY A 46 -2.40 7.38 -9.58
N GLN A 47 -3.62 6.99 -9.94
CA GLN A 47 -4.62 6.53 -9.00
C GLN A 47 -5.41 5.35 -9.57
N VAL A 48 -5.77 4.41 -8.70
CA VAL A 48 -6.64 3.28 -9.04
C VAL A 48 -8.10 3.75 -9.07
N ARG A 49 -8.82 3.37 -10.13
CA ARG A 49 -10.26 3.54 -10.28
C ARG A 49 -10.93 2.19 -10.54
N ASN A 50 -11.75 1.75 -9.60
CA ASN A 50 -12.56 0.52 -9.65
C ASN A 50 -13.70 0.58 -8.60
N GLU A 51 -14.36 -0.55 -8.36
CA GLU A 51 -15.44 -0.65 -7.35
C GLU A 51 -15.03 -1.46 -6.10
N LEU A 52 -13.73 -1.77 -5.97
CA LEU A 52 -13.22 -2.54 -4.84
C LEU A 52 -13.14 -1.67 -3.58
N LYS A 53 -13.65 -2.22 -2.47
CA LYS A 53 -13.60 -1.64 -1.13
C LYS A 53 -12.93 -2.62 -0.17
N ARG A 54 -12.32 -2.09 0.90
CA ARG A 54 -11.76 -2.92 1.96
C ARG A 54 -12.91 -3.51 2.77
N ASN A 55 -12.85 -4.81 3.07
CA ASN A 55 -13.76 -5.40 4.03
C ASN A 55 -13.42 -4.88 5.44
N GLU A 56 -14.41 -4.44 6.19
CA GLU A 56 -14.19 -3.97 7.56
C GLU A 56 -14.05 -5.12 8.57
N SER A 57 -14.62 -6.29 8.29
CA SER A 57 -14.63 -7.43 9.21
C SER A 57 -13.39 -8.34 9.09
N ASP A 58 -12.71 -8.33 7.94
CA ASP A 58 -11.53 -9.17 7.68
C ASP A 58 -10.48 -8.47 6.78
N PHE A 59 -9.52 -9.25 6.25
CA PHE A 59 -8.46 -8.75 5.36
C PHE A 59 -8.85 -8.70 3.87
N GLY A 60 -10.08 -9.08 3.53
CA GLY A 60 -10.57 -9.25 2.18
C GLY A 60 -11.00 -7.95 1.49
N LEU A 61 -11.48 -8.12 0.26
CA LEU A 61 -12.02 -7.06 -0.59
C LEU A 61 -13.50 -7.35 -0.89
N ILE A 62 -14.30 -6.30 -0.97
CA ILE A 62 -15.70 -6.33 -1.37
C ILE A 62 -15.84 -5.59 -2.70
N GLY A 63 -16.56 -6.16 -3.65
CA GLY A 63 -16.82 -5.57 -4.96
C GLY A 63 -16.57 -6.53 -6.11
N PRO A 64 -16.98 -6.17 -7.34
CA PRO A 64 -16.76 -7.00 -8.51
C PRO A 64 -15.26 -7.17 -8.76
N LYS A 65 -14.82 -8.42 -8.89
CA LYS A 65 -13.49 -8.73 -9.41
C LYS A 65 -13.53 -8.62 -10.93
N GLY A 66 -12.52 -8.00 -11.53
CA GLY A 66 -12.45 -7.79 -12.97
C GLY A 66 -11.40 -6.74 -13.33
N ILE A 67 -11.70 -5.96 -14.38
CA ILE A 67 -10.80 -4.92 -14.88
C ILE A 67 -10.80 -3.72 -13.91
N SER A 68 -9.61 -3.36 -13.43
CA SER A 68 -9.34 -2.08 -12.76
C SER A 68 -8.68 -1.11 -13.74
N CYS A 69 -8.91 0.18 -13.55
CA CYS A 69 -8.19 1.24 -14.25
C CYS A 69 -7.09 1.80 -13.35
N ILE A 70 -5.91 2.03 -13.90
CA ILE A 70 -4.86 2.87 -13.30
C ILE A 70 -4.77 4.13 -14.15
N ASP A 71 -5.28 5.23 -13.61
CA ASP A 71 -5.24 6.53 -14.26
C ASP A 71 -3.94 7.23 -13.88
N LEU A 72 -2.97 7.26 -14.80
CA LEU A 72 -1.73 8.00 -14.61
C LEU A 72 -1.93 9.49 -14.89
N ILE A 73 -1.22 10.34 -14.16
CA ILE A 73 -1.25 11.79 -14.43
C ILE A 73 -0.68 12.08 -15.82
N PRO A 74 -1.16 13.12 -16.54
CA PRO A 74 -0.79 13.36 -17.94
C PRO A 74 0.73 13.42 -18.20
N SER A 75 1.50 13.94 -17.25
CA SER A 75 2.97 14.03 -17.35
C SER A 75 3.68 12.68 -17.38
N GLN A 76 3.00 11.57 -17.05
CA GLN A 76 3.58 10.24 -17.09
C GLN A 76 3.64 9.65 -18.50
N LYS A 77 2.93 10.23 -19.49
CA LYS A 77 2.89 9.72 -20.87
C LYS A 77 4.28 9.44 -21.46
N ARG A 78 5.27 10.30 -21.15
CA ARG A 78 6.65 10.16 -21.62
C ARG A 78 7.40 8.94 -21.09
N PHE A 79 6.93 8.34 -20.00
CA PHE A 79 7.53 7.15 -19.38
C PHE A 79 6.83 5.84 -19.79
N MET A 80 5.80 5.93 -20.65
CA MET A 80 5.00 4.77 -21.08
C MET A 80 5.49 4.16 -22.42
N TYR A 81 6.65 4.58 -22.93
CA TYR A 81 7.17 4.10 -24.20
C TYR A 81 7.31 2.57 -24.21
N LYS A 82 6.64 1.90 -25.15
CA LYS A 82 6.56 0.44 -25.32
C LYS A 82 5.83 -0.33 -24.22
N LEU A 83 5.20 0.35 -23.27
CA LEU A 83 4.47 -0.34 -22.19
C LEU A 83 3.30 -1.19 -22.73
N GLU A 84 2.71 -0.79 -23.85
CA GLU A 84 1.66 -1.51 -24.56
C GLU A 84 2.12 -2.85 -25.17
N GLU A 85 3.43 -3.06 -25.36
CA GLU A 85 4.01 -4.32 -25.84
C GLU A 85 4.07 -5.37 -24.71
N GLU A 86 3.92 -4.94 -23.44
CA GLU A 86 4.05 -5.80 -22.26
C GLU A 86 2.72 -6.43 -21.84
N LYS A 87 2.78 -7.69 -21.38
CA LYS A 87 1.58 -8.42 -20.92
C LYS A 87 1.39 -8.40 -19.41
N PHE A 88 2.47 -8.37 -18.64
CA PHE A 88 2.41 -8.49 -17.18
C PHE A 88 3.20 -7.37 -16.51
N LEU A 89 2.56 -6.72 -15.55
CA LEU A 89 3.15 -5.60 -14.81
C LEU A 89 3.11 -5.90 -13.32
N THR A 90 4.08 -5.37 -12.58
CA THR A 90 4.06 -5.29 -11.12
C THR A 90 3.70 -3.87 -10.74
N ILE A 91 2.57 -3.71 -10.05
CA ILE A 91 2.05 -2.42 -9.59
C ILE A 91 2.43 -2.21 -8.13
N VAL A 92 3.12 -1.11 -7.84
CA VAL A 92 3.42 -0.67 -6.48
C VAL A 92 2.45 0.44 -6.11
N TYR A 93 1.68 0.26 -5.05
CA TYR A 93 0.62 1.19 -4.67
C TYR A 93 0.58 1.43 -3.16
N TYR A 94 -0.03 2.54 -2.75
CA TYR A 94 -0.15 2.92 -1.36
C TYR A 94 -1.48 2.43 -0.75
N LEU A 95 -1.37 1.76 0.38
CA LEU A 95 -2.49 1.27 1.18
C LEU A 95 -3.04 2.44 2.01
N HIS A 96 -3.83 3.28 1.35
CA HIS A 96 -4.34 4.53 1.93
C HIS A 96 -5.44 4.34 3.00
N GLN A 97 -6.10 3.17 3.02
CA GLN A 97 -7.09 2.80 4.05
C GLN A 97 -6.60 1.58 4.84
N THR A 98 -5.97 1.84 5.99
CA THR A 98 -5.41 0.82 6.90
C THR A 98 -5.78 1.10 8.34
N LYS A 99 -5.99 0.04 9.13
CA LYS A 99 -6.12 0.09 10.59
C LYS A 99 -4.74 0.16 11.27
N SER A 100 -4.74 0.20 12.60
CA SER A 100 -3.52 0.11 13.41
C SER A 100 -2.76 -1.19 13.14
N VAL A 101 -1.43 -1.13 13.32
CA VAL A 101 -0.56 -2.28 13.09
C VAL A 101 -0.66 -3.24 14.28
N LYS A 102 -0.74 -4.53 14.00
CA LYS A 102 -0.54 -5.60 14.99
C LYS A 102 0.77 -6.29 14.68
N SER A 103 1.62 -6.49 15.69
CA SER A 103 2.92 -7.14 15.49
C SER A 103 2.76 -8.60 15.11
N VAL A 104 1.86 -9.32 15.79
CA VAL A 104 1.56 -10.76 15.62
C VAL A 104 0.06 -10.99 15.44
N PHE A 105 -0.30 -11.85 14.50
CA PHE A 105 -1.69 -12.23 14.21
C PHE A 105 -1.78 -13.54 13.42
N LYS A 106 -2.96 -14.15 13.36
CA LYS A 106 -3.24 -15.28 12.47
C LYS A 106 -3.39 -14.78 11.03
N ARG A 107 -2.52 -15.22 10.11
CA ARG A 107 -2.63 -14.82 8.70
C ARG A 107 -3.82 -15.49 8.01
N GLY A 108 -4.47 -14.77 7.12
CA GLY A 108 -5.67 -15.28 6.43
C GLY A 108 -5.44 -16.48 5.51
N LEU A 109 -4.20 -16.74 5.07
CA LEU A 109 -3.90 -17.82 4.12
C LEU A 109 -4.04 -19.22 4.73
N ASP A 110 -3.56 -19.43 5.95
CA ASP A 110 -3.49 -20.74 6.60
C ASP A 110 -3.72 -20.69 8.13
N GLY A 111 -4.09 -19.53 8.67
CA GLY A 111 -4.32 -19.33 10.09
C GLY A 111 -3.06 -19.34 10.96
N LYS A 112 -1.86 -19.51 10.38
CA LYS A 112 -0.60 -19.51 11.13
C LYS A 112 -0.41 -18.17 11.84
N GLU A 113 -0.03 -18.23 13.11
CA GLU A 113 0.37 -17.04 13.86
C GLU A 113 1.74 -16.55 13.38
N VAL A 114 1.78 -15.34 12.84
CA VAL A 114 2.96 -14.77 12.17
C VAL A 114 3.09 -13.28 12.46
N GLY A 115 4.29 -12.75 12.24
CA GLY A 115 4.52 -11.32 12.23
C GLY A 115 4.12 -10.63 10.91
N VAL A 116 4.03 -9.30 10.92
CA VAL A 116 3.71 -8.47 9.73
C VAL A 116 4.52 -8.85 8.49
N PHE A 117 5.84 -9.07 8.65
CA PHE A 117 6.74 -9.37 7.53
C PHE A 117 6.66 -10.81 7.01
N ALA A 118 6.05 -11.74 7.76
CA ALA A 118 5.78 -13.10 7.33
C ALA A 118 4.34 -13.26 6.77
N SER A 119 3.77 -12.16 6.29
CA SER A 119 2.39 -12.05 5.79
C SER A 119 2.27 -11.01 4.67
N ARG A 120 1.06 -10.88 4.11
CA ARG A 120 0.66 -9.81 3.19
C ARG A 120 -0.43 -8.90 3.77
N THR A 121 -0.47 -8.73 5.10
CA THR A 121 -1.47 -7.85 5.72
C THR A 121 -1.36 -6.41 5.18
N PRO A 122 -2.47 -5.72 4.89
CA PRO A 122 -2.43 -4.30 4.56
C PRO A 122 -2.06 -3.43 5.77
N HIS A 123 -2.21 -3.94 7.01
CA HIS A 123 -1.94 -3.20 8.25
C HIS A 123 -0.45 -3.28 8.61
N ARG A 124 0.38 -2.60 7.82
CA ARG A 124 1.85 -2.65 7.93
C ARG A 124 2.49 -1.26 7.92
N LEU A 125 3.72 -1.16 8.43
CA LEU A 125 4.41 0.12 8.69
C LEU A 125 4.51 1.03 7.47
N SER A 126 5.10 0.57 6.37
CA SER A 126 5.30 1.39 5.17
C SER A 126 4.04 1.55 4.30
N LYS A 127 2.98 0.77 4.57
CA LYS A 127 1.71 0.79 3.81
C LYS A 127 1.88 0.64 2.29
N ILE A 128 2.84 -0.17 1.85
CA ILE A 128 3.07 -0.46 0.43
C ILE A 128 2.41 -1.80 0.07
N GLY A 129 1.60 -1.77 -0.97
CA GLY A 129 1.09 -2.93 -1.69
C GLY A 129 1.90 -3.17 -2.97
N ILE A 130 2.06 -4.44 -3.34
CA ILE A 130 2.74 -4.87 -4.56
C ILE A 130 1.91 -5.99 -5.16
N GLN A 131 1.46 -5.82 -6.39
CA GLN A 131 0.61 -6.79 -7.04
C GLN A 131 0.98 -6.95 -8.51
N ASP A 132 1.12 -8.20 -8.93
CA ASP A 132 1.26 -8.53 -10.34
C ASP A 132 -0.12 -8.54 -11.01
N VAL A 133 -0.19 -7.95 -12.20
CA VAL A 133 -1.42 -7.79 -12.96
C VAL A 133 -1.18 -8.15 -14.43
N THR A 134 -2.25 -8.52 -15.12
CA THR A 134 -2.26 -8.61 -16.58
C THR A 134 -2.64 -7.25 -17.15
N LEU A 135 -1.82 -6.71 -18.06
CA LEU A 135 -2.18 -5.53 -18.85
C LEU A 135 -3.14 -5.97 -19.96
N ILE A 136 -4.33 -5.36 -20.00
CA ILE A 136 -5.37 -5.67 -20.98
C ILE A 136 -5.28 -4.72 -22.17
N LYS A 137 -5.15 -3.42 -21.90
CA LYS A 137 -4.98 -2.36 -22.90
C LYS A 137 -4.54 -1.05 -22.24
N ILE A 138 -4.06 -0.13 -23.07
CA ILE A 138 -3.80 1.26 -22.69
C ILE A 138 -4.73 2.18 -23.50
N HIS A 139 -5.32 3.18 -22.85
CA HIS A 139 -6.04 4.27 -23.51
C HIS A 139 -5.56 5.61 -22.94
N GLY A 140 -4.84 6.40 -23.76
CA GLY A 140 -4.21 7.63 -23.27
C GLY A 140 -3.17 7.31 -22.19
N THR A 141 -3.37 7.83 -20.97
CA THR A 141 -2.54 7.54 -19.79
C THR A 141 -3.22 6.56 -18.82
N THR A 142 -4.30 5.91 -19.23
CA THR A 142 -5.02 4.91 -18.43
C THR A 142 -4.63 3.51 -18.83
N LEU A 143 -4.17 2.71 -17.86
CA LEU A 143 -3.93 1.28 -18.02
C LEU A 143 -5.16 0.53 -17.53
N TYR A 144 -5.64 -0.42 -18.34
CA TYR A 144 -6.70 -1.35 -17.96
C TYR A 144 -6.02 -2.66 -17.56
N VAL A 145 -6.22 -3.09 -16.32
CA VAL A 145 -5.49 -4.23 -15.75
C VAL A 145 -6.43 -5.22 -15.07
N GLU A 146 -6.07 -6.50 -15.10
CA GLU A 146 -6.77 -7.57 -14.39
C GLU A 146 -5.89 -8.15 -13.28
N GLY A 147 -6.49 -8.53 -12.15
CA GLY A 147 -5.79 -9.15 -11.01
C GLY A 147 -5.30 -8.17 -9.94
N LEU A 148 -5.60 -6.87 -10.06
CA LEU A 148 -5.25 -5.85 -9.08
C LEU A 148 -6.14 -5.97 -7.82
N ASP A 149 -5.51 -5.99 -6.64
CA ASP A 149 -6.16 -6.08 -5.32
C ASP A 149 -6.17 -4.74 -4.56
N ALA A 150 -5.89 -3.64 -5.26
CA ALA A 150 -5.97 -2.29 -4.74
C ALA A 150 -7.43 -1.79 -4.75
N ILE A 151 -7.85 -1.16 -3.65
CA ILE A 151 -9.18 -0.57 -3.52
C ILE A 151 -9.28 0.74 -4.33
N ASN A 152 -10.50 1.16 -4.64
CA ASN A 152 -10.76 2.41 -5.36
C ASN A 152 -10.09 3.60 -4.66
N GLY A 153 -9.49 4.49 -5.46
CA GLY A 153 -8.77 5.67 -4.96
C GLY A 153 -7.34 5.39 -4.48
N SER A 154 -6.86 4.15 -4.50
CA SER A 154 -5.49 3.82 -4.08
C SER A 154 -4.46 4.57 -4.93
N PRO A 155 -3.53 5.33 -4.31
CA PRO A 155 -2.46 5.97 -5.05
C PRO A 155 -1.49 4.93 -5.62
N VAL A 156 -1.16 5.06 -6.91
CA VAL A 156 -0.10 4.26 -7.55
C VAL A 156 1.22 4.98 -7.38
N LEU A 157 2.22 4.28 -6.85
CA LEU A 157 3.54 4.81 -6.54
C LEU A 157 4.53 4.50 -7.67
N ASP A 158 4.44 3.30 -8.25
CA ASP A 158 5.36 2.85 -9.29
C ASP A 158 4.77 1.71 -10.13
N ILE A 159 5.31 1.51 -11.33
CA ILE A 159 4.95 0.43 -12.25
C ILE A 159 6.24 -0.19 -12.78
N LYS A 160 6.35 -1.51 -12.69
CA LYS A 160 7.49 -2.27 -13.20
C LYS A 160 7.04 -3.33 -14.17
N LEU A 161 7.92 -3.71 -15.10
CA LEU A 161 7.78 -4.99 -15.79
C LEU A 161 7.78 -6.10 -14.74
N LYS A 162 6.88 -7.07 -14.87
CA LYS A 162 6.93 -8.26 -14.03
C LYS A 162 8.14 -9.10 -14.42
N SER A 163 9.15 -9.15 -13.55
CA SER A 163 10.27 -10.08 -13.74
C SER A 163 9.80 -11.52 -13.53
N SER A 164 10.29 -12.45 -14.33
CA SER A 164 10.08 -13.87 -14.07
C SER A 164 10.93 -14.29 -12.86
N PRO A 165 10.63 -15.41 -12.17
CA PRO A 165 11.33 -15.81 -10.93
C PRO A 165 12.84 -16.14 -11.09
N LEU A 166 13.43 -15.89 -12.24
CA LEU A 166 14.77 -16.35 -12.64
C LEU A 166 15.66 -15.25 -13.23
N ASP A 167 15.34 -13.97 -13.02
CA ASP A 167 16.30 -12.87 -13.22
C ASP A 167 16.96 -12.47 -11.89
#